data_AF-A0A1F5BT20-F1
#
_entry.id   AF-A0A1F5BT20-F1
#
_cell.length_a   1.000
_cell.length_b   1.000
_cell.length_c   1.000
_cell.angle_alpha   90.00
_cell.angle_beta   90.00
_cell.angle_gamma   90.00
#
_symmetry.space_group_name_H-M   'P 1'
#
loop_
_entity.id
_entity.type
_entity.pdbx_description
1 polymer ?
#
loop_
_entity_poly.entity_id
_entity_poly.type
_entity_poly.pdbx_seq_one_letter_code
_entity_poly.pdbx_strand_id
1 'polypeptide(L)'
;MINYSRKLLSVIIWSCCRYSISFVILQDPLLPCESKNDCHICPEGHKLIFYRINKQEKNKAYMISDKRICLACPHYGTCTTSKTGRMVTRLLKEEARQRLEAQYEEPQSQEIYKLRKQKAELPFGHIKRNLKVDSFLLRGLKGVSAEASILATCFN
;
A
#
# COMPACT_ATOMS: atom_id res chain seq x y z
N MET A 1 -14.49 40.34 16.07
CA MET A 1 -13.78 39.24 15.36
C MET A 1 -14.84 38.33 14.76
N ILE A 2 -15.49 38.81 13.69
CA ILE A 2 -15.38 38.34 12.28
C ILE A 2 -15.93 36.88 12.17
N ASN A 3 -17.22 36.68 11.88
CA ASN A 3 -17.85 36.61 10.53
C ASN A 3 -17.28 35.43 9.69
N TYR A 4 -18.01 34.60 8.93
CA TYR A 4 -19.39 34.55 8.48
C TYR A 4 -19.59 33.24 7.66
N SER A 5 -20.74 32.61 7.84
CA SER A 5 -21.59 31.86 6.91
C SER A 5 -21.04 31.18 5.63
N ARG A 6 -21.33 29.87 5.56
CA ARG A 6 -22.04 29.10 4.51
C ARG A 6 -21.65 29.21 3.02
N LYS A 7 -21.45 27.99 2.48
CA LYS A 7 -21.98 27.44 1.22
C LYS A 7 -21.64 28.18 -0.08
N LEU A 8 -20.81 27.54 -0.91
CA LEU A 8 -21.12 27.24 -2.32
C LEU A 8 -20.12 26.18 -2.80
N LEU A 9 -20.62 24.96 -2.99
CA LEU A 9 -20.70 24.29 -4.31
C LEU A 9 -19.32 23.91 -4.86
N SER A 10 -18.88 22.67 -4.64
CA SER A 10 -19.23 21.49 -5.45
C SER A 10 -18.35 21.37 -6.68
N VAL A 11 -17.64 20.23 -6.75
CA VAL A 11 -17.03 19.64 -7.94
C VAL A 11 -15.82 20.47 -8.42
N ILE A 12 -14.59 19.97 -8.38
CA ILE A 12 -14.07 19.08 -9.42
C ILE A 12 -12.79 18.40 -8.90
N ILE A 13 -12.94 17.11 -8.54
CA ILE A 13 -12.15 15.97 -9.06
C ILE A 13 -10.69 15.80 -8.57
N TRP A 14 -10.47 14.60 -7.98
CA TRP A 14 -9.20 13.93 -7.63
C TRP A 14 -8.55 14.22 -6.26
N SER A 15 -9.30 14.04 -5.18
CA SER A 15 -8.72 13.50 -3.95
C SER A 15 -9.00 12.01 -3.91
N CYS A 16 -7.92 11.22 -4.04
CA CYS A 16 -7.75 9.87 -3.55
C CYS A 16 -9.01 9.01 -3.58
N CYS A 17 -9.16 8.22 -4.65
CA CYS A 17 -9.96 7.00 -4.63
C CYS A 17 -9.52 6.19 -3.40
N ARG A 18 -10.32 6.36 -2.35
CA ARG A 18 -10.28 5.68 -1.07
C ARG A 18 -10.75 4.26 -1.37
N TYR A 19 -9.89 3.51 -2.06
CA TYR A 19 -9.96 2.07 -2.03
C TYR A 19 -9.65 1.71 -0.58
N SER A 20 -10.73 1.41 0.14
CA SER A 20 -10.79 0.71 1.40
C SER A 20 -10.13 -0.66 1.27
N ILE A 21 -8.82 -0.66 1.02
CA ILE A 21 -7.93 -1.71 1.47
C ILE A 21 -7.66 -1.28 2.90
N SER A 22 -8.34 -1.93 3.83
CA SER A 22 -8.09 -1.81 5.25
C SER A 22 -6.58 -1.86 5.47
N PHE A 23 -6.04 -0.67 5.71
CA PHE A 23 -4.70 -0.38 6.15
C PHE A 23 -4.60 -0.96 7.56
N VAL A 24 -4.53 -2.28 7.65
CA VAL A 24 -4.00 -2.96 8.82
C VAL A 24 -2.49 -2.92 8.64
N ILE A 25 -1.92 -1.70 8.70
CA ILE A 25 -0.59 -1.54 9.27
C ILE A 25 -0.82 -1.61 10.78
N LEU A 26 -1.09 -2.82 11.28
CA LEU A 26 -0.46 -3.17 12.53
C LEU A 26 1.00 -3.37 12.13
N GLN A 27 1.85 -2.48 12.62
CA GLN A 27 3.28 -2.75 12.78
C GLN A 27 3.36 -3.93 13.77
N ASP A 28 3.02 -5.13 13.30
CA ASP A 28 3.17 -6.35 14.06
C ASP A 28 4.68 -6.58 14.19
N PRO A 29 5.23 -6.66 15.41
CA PRO A 29 6.65 -6.95 15.64
C PRO A 29 6.91 -8.43 15.35
N LEU A 30 6.79 -8.81 14.08
CA LEU A 30 7.19 -10.12 13.61
C LEU A 30 8.67 -10.05 13.31
N LEU A 31 9.46 -10.67 14.18
CA LEU A 31 10.89 -10.77 14.00
C LEU A 31 11.19 -11.81 12.90
N PRO A 32 12.05 -11.47 11.93
CA PRO A 32 12.64 -12.46 11.03
C PRO A 32 13.46 -13.48 11.84
N CYS A 33 13.35 -14.77 11.55
CA CYS A 33 14.22 -15.77 12.15
C CYS A 33 15.64 -15.63 11.58
N GLU A 34 16.69 -15.77 12.38
CA GLU A 34 18.11 -15.60 11.99
C GLU A 34 18.65 -16.66 11.01
N SER A 35 17.81 -17.56 10.50
CA SER A 35 18.21 -18.57 9.51
C SER A 35 17.54 -18.29 8.17
N LYS A 36 18.24 -18.64 7.08
CA LYS A 36 17.84 -18.50 5.66
C LYS A 36 16.48 -19.12 5.27
N ASN A 37 15.71 -19.63 6.24
CA ASN A 37 14.39 -20.17 6.05
C ASN A 37 13.36 -19.06 6.26
N ASP A 38 12.50 -18.83 5.27
CA ASP A 38 11.33 -17.93 5.30
C ASP A 38 10.43 -18.25 6.51
N CYS A 39 10.80 -17.79 7.70
CA CYS A 39 10.15 -18.09 8.98
C CYS A 39 10.02 -16.79 9.78
N HIS A 40 8.82 -16.55 10.31
CA HIS A 40 8.53 -15.39 11.15
C HIS A 40 8.27 -15.82 12.58
N ILE A 41 8.59 -14.97 13.55
CA ILE A 41 8.40 -15.28 14.97
C ILE A 41 7.30 -14.37 15.54
N CYS A 42 6.32 -14.98 16.21
CA CYS A 42 5.31 -14.29 17.01
C CYS A 42 5.98 -13.58 18.21
N PRO A 43 5.44 -12.48 18.78
CA PRO A 43 5.92 -11.91 20.03
C PRO A 43 6.08 -12.93 21.17
N GLU A 44 5.27 -13.99 21.19
CA GLU A 44 5.37 -15.12 22.13
C GLU A 44 6.47 -16.14 21.80
N GLY A 45 7.34 -15.87 20.82
CA GLY A 45 8.45 -16.75 20.44
C GLY A 45 8.08 -17.93 19.54
N HIS A 46 6.81 -18.09 19.16
CA HIS A 46 6.37 -19.18 18.29
C HIS A 46 6.65 -18.93 16.81
N LYS A 47 7.12 -19.96 16.10
CA LYS A 47 7.48 -19.89 14.68
C LYS A 47 6.24 -20.02 13.77
N LEU A 48 6.14 -19.10 12.83
CA LEU A 48 5.20 -19.11 11.70
C LEU A 48 5.92 -19.72 10.50
N ILE A 49 5.36 -20.79 9.96
CA ILE A 49 5.90 -21.56 8.85
C ILE A 49 5.21 -21.13 7.57
N PHE A 50 5.95 -21.14 6.46
CA PHE A 50 5.40 -20.91 5.15
C PHE A 50 4.24 -21.88 4.83
N TYR A 51 3.09 -21.34 4.44
CA TYR A 51 1.89 -22.12 4.12
C TYR A 51 1.61 -22.14 2.61
N ARG A 52 1.46 -20.97 1.98
CA ARG A 52 1.13 -20.88 0.54
C ARG A 52 1.59 -19.59 -0.11
N ILE A 53 1.75 -19.63 -1.44
CA ILE A 53 1.86 -18.43 -2.28
C ILE A 53 0.53 -18.19 -2.98
N ASN A 54 -0.04 -17.01 -2.79
CA ASN A 54 -1.12 -16.54 -3.63
C ASN A 54 -0.52 -15.89 -4.89
N LYS A 55 -0.60 -16.58 -6.03
CA LYS A 55 -0.08 -16.07 -7.31
C LYS A 55 -0.87 -14.88 -7.86
N GLN A 56 -2.17 -14.82 -7.58
CA GLN A 56 -3.03 -13.72 -8.04
C GLN A 56 -2.71 -12.42 -7.30
N GLU A 57 -2.57 -12.50 -5.98
CA GLU A 57 -2.28 -11.35 -5.12
C GLU A 57 -0.78 -11.08 -4.92
N LYS A 58 0.09 -11.93 -5.48
CA LYS A 58 1.56 -11.86 -5.34
C LYS A 58 2.03 -11.81 -3.89
N ASN A 59 1.39 -12.59 -3.03
CA ASN A 59 1.65 -12.63 -1.59
C ASN A 59 2.06 -14.03 -1.12
N LYS A 60 2.95 -14.10 -0.12
CA LYS A 60 3.26 -15.31 0.64
C LYS A 60 2.47 -15.28 1.96
N ALA A 61 1.84 -16.39 2.31
CA ALA A 61 1.13 -16.55 3.57
C ALA A 61 1.90 -17.51 4.49
N TYR A 62 2.05 -17.10 5.75
CA TYR A 62 2.70 -17.83 6.83
C TYR A 62 1.68 -18.13 7.90
N MET A 63 1.75 -19.33 8.48
CA MET A 63 0.79 -19.83 9.45
C MET A 63 1.51 -20.50 10.61
N ILE A 64 0.92 -20.43 11.80
CA ILE A 64 1.47 -21.16 12.96
C ILE A 64 1.36 -22.68 12.74
N SER A 65 2.36 -23.45 13.19
CA SER A 65 2.34 -24.91 13.09
C SER A 65 1.15 -25.51 13.84
N ASP A 66 0.97 -25.09 15.09
CA ASP A 66 0.01 -25.68 16.01
C ASP A 66 -1.03 -24.66 16.45
N LYS A 67 -2.28 -24.93 16.06
CA LYS A 67 -3.44 -24.08 16.38
C LYS A 67 -3.67 -23.95 17.89
N ARG A 68 -3.34 -25.02 18.64
CA ARG A 68 -3.48 -25.09 20.10
C ARG A 68 -2.63 -24.05 20.82
N ILE A 69 -1.46 -23.71 20.25
CA ILE A 69 -0.57 -22.69 20.79
C ILE A 69 -1.25 -21.31 20.75
N CYS A 70 -1.86 -20.95 19.62
CA CYS A 70 -2.60 -19.69 19.54
C CYS A 70 -3.85 -19.67 20.41
N LEU A 71 -4.54 -20.81 20.56
CA LEU A 71 -5.75 -20.91 21.39
C LEU A 71 -5.46 -20.84 22.90
N ALA A 72 -4.28 -21.30 23.33
CA ALA A 72 -3.83 -21.23 24.71
C ALA A 72 -3.10 -19.92 25.05
N CYS A 73 -2.92 -19.03 24.07
CA CYS A 73 -2.18 -17.79 24.24
C CYS A 73 -3.02 -16.75 25.02
N PRO A 74 -2.44 -16.04 26.01
CA PRO A 74 -3.14 -14.98 26.74
C PRO A 74 -3.58 -13.81 25.85
N HIS A 75 -2.97 -13.66 24.67
CA HIS A 75 -3.31 -12.64 23.68
C HIS A 75 -4.31 -13.11 22.61
N TYR A 76 -4.92 -14.29 22.79
CA TYR A 76 -5.98 -14.78 21.91
C TYR A 76 -7.20 -13.83 21.99
N GLY A 77 -7.65 -13.32 20.84
CA GLY A 77 -8.68 -12.28 20.75
C GLY A 77 -8.12 -10.90 20.33
N THR A 78 -6.94 -10.51 20.81
CA THR A 78 -6.25 -9.28 20.37
C THR A 78 -5.30 -9.55 19.22
N CYS A 79 -4.53 -10.64 19.31
CA CYS A 79 -3.52 -11.00 18.30
C CYS A 79 -4.16 -11.68 17.08
N THR A 80 -5.10 -12.60 17.30
CA THR A 80 -5.92 -13.24 16.25
C THR A 80 -7.26 -13.73 16.77
N THR A 81 -8.28 -13.65 15.93
CA THR A 81 -9.64 -14.18 16.19
C THR A 81 -9.91 -15.50 15.46
N SER A 82 -9.00 -15.96 14.60
CA SER A 82 -9.17 -17.17 13.79
C SER A 82 -9.03 -18.45 14.62
N LYS A 83 -9.98 -19.39 14.45
CA LYS A 83 -9.92 -20.75 15.03
C LYS A 83 -8.75 -21.59 14.48
N THR A 84 -8.23 -21.19 13.32
CA THR A 84 -7.11 -21.84 12.65
C THR A 84 -5.75 -21.34 13.12
N GLY A 85 -5.67 -20.38 14.05
CA GLY A 85 -4.42 -19.79 14.53
C GLY A 85 -3.95 -18.60 13.68
N ARG A 86 -2.80 -18.03 14.06
CA ARG A 86 -2.27 -16.81 13.44
C ARG A 86 -1.80 -17.05 12.02
N MET A 87 -2.26 -16.19 11.11
CA MET A 87 -1.83 -16.15 9.72
C MET A 87 -1.33 -14.76 9.38
N VAL A 88 -0.18 -14.69 8.71
CA VAL A 88 0.46 -13.45 8.30
C VAL A 88 0.71 -13.52 6.80
N THR A 89 0.26 -12.50 6.08
CA THR A 89 0.54 -12.34 4.65
C THR A 89 1.64 -11.30 4.45
N ARG A 90 2.61 -11.62 3.58
CA ARG A 90 3.70 -10.74 3.16
C ARG A 90 3.73 -10.64 1.64
N LEU A 91 4.19 -9.51 1.12
CA LEU A 91 4.38 -9.35 -0.33
C LEU A 91 5.53 -10.24 -0.80
N LEU A 92 5.45 -10.75 -2.03
CA LEU A 92 6.56 -11.50 -2.63
C LEU A 92 7.85 -10.68 -2.74
N LYS A 93 7.72 -9.36 -2.86
CA LYS A 93 8.84 -8.41 -3.00
C LYS A 93 8.98 -7.51 -1.78
N GLU A 94 8.72 -8.03 -0.58
CA GLU A 94 8.81 -7.28 0.67
C GLU A 94 10.20 -6.66 0.86
N GLU A 95 11.27 -7.40 0.55
CA GLU A 95 12.65 -6.89 0.63
C GLU A 95 12.87 -5.65 -0.25
N ALA A 96 12.30 -5.65 -1.47
CA ALA A 96 12.41 -4.51 -2.36
C ALA A 96 11.66 -3.30 -1.81
N ARG A 97 10.49 -3.52 -1.17
CA ARG A 97 9.74 -2.44 -0.49
C ARG A 97 10.57 -1.85 0.66
N GLN A 98 11.13 -2.71 1.52
CA GLN A 98 11.95 -2.27 2.65
C GLN A 98 13.20 -1.50 2.21
N ARG A 99 13.89 -1.95 1.15
CA ARG A 99 15.04 -1.22 0.58
C ARG A 99 14.63 0.16 0.08
N LEU A 100 13.49 0.28 -0.60
CA LEU A 100 12.98 1.55 -1.10
C LEU A 100 12.56 2.48 0.05
N GLU A 101 11.98 1.94 1.12
CA GLU A 101 11.62 2.71 2.32
C GLU A 101 12.85 3.22 3.05
N ALA A 102 13.85 2.36 3.28
CA ALA A 102 15.12 2.78 3.86
C ALA A 102 15.81 3.87 3.03
N GLN A 103 15.83 3.70 1.70
CA GLN A 103 16.38 4.72 0.80
C GLN A 103 15.56 6.02 0.83
N TYR A 104 14.25 5.96 1.05
CA TYR A 104 13.40 7.15 1.14
C TYR A 104 13.59 7.92 2.46
N GLU A 105 13.91 7.21 3.54
CA GLU A 105 14.17 7.82 4.85
C GLU A 105 15.48 8.63 4.88
N GLU A 106 16.41 8.36 3.97
CA GLU A 106 17.65 9.13 3.83
C GLU A 106 17.37 10.61 3.50
N PRO A 107 17.96 11.58 4.23
CA PRO A 107 17.65 13.00 4.05
C PRO A 107 17.99 13.52 2.66
N GLN A 108 19.11 13.05 2.07
CA GLN A 108 19.52 13.41 0.72
C GLN A 108 18.52 12.93 -0.34
N SER A 109 17.96 11.73 -0.14
CA SER A 109 16.94 11.15 -1.02
C SER A 109 15.64 11.95 -0.98
N GLN A 110 15.24 12.42 0.21
CA GLN A 110 14.05 13.27 0.36
C GLN A 110 14.19 14.62 -0.35
N GLU A 111 15.37 15.24 -0.32
CA GLU A 111 15.63 16.48 -1.06
C GLU A 111 15.48 16.29 -2.57
N ILE A 112 16.07 15.21 -3.11
CA ILE A 112 15.91 14.84 -4.52
C ILE A 112 14.44 14.56 -4.84
N TYR A 113 13.72 13.88 -3.94
CA TYR A 113 12.31 13.58 -4.12
C TYR A 113 11.46 14.86 -4.16
N LYS A 114 11.75 15.84 -3.30
CA LYS A 114 11.09 17.17 -3.33
C LYS A 114 11.29 17.88 -4.67
N LEU A 115 12.51 17.84 -5.22
CA LEU A 115 12.80 18.42 -6.54
C LEU A 115 12.05 17.68 -7.67
N ARG A 116 11.98 16.35 -7.61
CA ARG A 116 11.22 15.56 -8.59
C ARG A 116 9.73 15.84 -8.52
N LYS A 117 9.18 16.01 -7.32
CA LYS A 117 7.77 16.32 -7.09
C LYS A 117 7.35 17.60 -7.83
N GLN A 118 8.17 18.65 -7.77
CA GLN A 118 7.92 19.92 -8.46
C GLN A 118 7.77 19.74 -9.98
N LYS A 119 8.58 18.87 -10.60
CA LYS A 119 8.52 18.59 -12.04
C LYS A 119 7.39 17.64 -12.40
N ALA A 120 7.16 16.60 -11.61
CA ALA A 120 6.18 15.57 -11.90
C ALA A 120 4.74 16.06 -11.74
N GLU A 121 4.45 16.94 -10.78
CA GLU A 121 3.08 17.42 -10.54
C GLU A 121 2.59 18.41 -11.61
N LEU A 122 3.49 19.15 -12.24
CA LEU A 122 3.17 20.14 -13.27
C LEU A 122 2.40 19.56 -14.48
N PRO A 123 2.85 18.49 -15.17
CA PRO A 123 2.12 17.89 -16.29
C PRO A 123 0.74 17.38 -15.86
N PHE A 124 0.64 16.74 -14.69
CA PHE A 124 -0.66 16.25 -14.20
C PHE A 124 -1.63 17.40 -13.90
N GLY A 125 -1.13 18.49 -13.32
CA GLY A 125 -1.90 19.71 -13.09
C GLY A 125 -2.37 20.33 -14.40
N HIS A 126 -1.51 20.41 -15.41
CA HIS A 126 -1.84 20.94 -16.73
C HIS A 126 -2.91 20.09 -17.43
N ILE A 127 -2.72 18.77 -17.49
CA ILE A 127 -3.66 17.84 -18.14
C ILE A 127 -5.03 17.91 -17.47
N LYS A 128 -5.09 17.95 -16.14
CA LYS A 128 -6.38 17.97 -15.43
C LYS A 128 -7.06 19.33 -15.45
N ARG A 129 -6.33 20.41 -15.14
CA ARG A 129 -6.95 21.74 -14.95
C ARG A 129 -7.02 22.57 -16.23
N ASN A 130 -5.98 22.54 -17.05
CA ASN A 130 -5.92 23.36 -18.26
C ASN A 130 -6.56 22.64 -19.45
N LEU A 131 -6.23 21.36 -19.66
CA LEU A 131 -6.86 20.54 -20.71
C LEU A 131 -8.21 19.95 -20.29
N LYS A 132 -8.62 20.11 -19.02
CA LYS A 132 -9.91 19.67 -18.46
C LYS A 132 -10.17 18.16 -18.66
N VAL A 133 -9.12 17.36 -18.58
CA VAL A 133 -9.25 15.89 -18.62
C VAL A 133 -9.68 15.39 -17.26
N ASP A 134 -10.99 15.45 -17.03
CA ASP A 134 -11.64 14.98 -15.81
C ASP A 134 -12.10 13.52 -15.89
N SER A 135 -12.33 13.05 -17.12
CA SER A 135 -12.78 11.68 -17.43
C SER A 135 -12.25 11.21 -18.78
N PHE A 136 -12.04 9.91 -18.93
CA PHE A 136 -11.75 9.28 -20.23
C PHE A 136 -13.03 9.15 -21.06
N LEU A 137 -12.93 9.35 -22.37
CA LEU A 137 -14.08 9.29 -23.28
C LEU A 137 -14.30 7.84 -23.76
N LEU A 138 -13.22 7.12 -24.03
CA LEU A 138 -13.22 5.72 -24.43
C LEU A 138 -13.41 4.78 -23.24
N ARG A 139 -14.11 3.66 -23.48
CA ARG A 139 -14.30 2.58 -22.51
C ARG A 139 -13.34 1.42 -22.78
N GLY A 140 -12.93 0.74 -21.70
CA GLY A 140 -12.02 -0.40 -21.76
C GLY A 140 -10.54 -0.01 -21.76
N LEU A 141 -9.69 -0.93 -21.29
CA LEU A 141 -8.26 -0.65 -21.04
C LEU A 141 -7.52 -0.16 -22.28
N LYS A 142 -7.80 -0.73 -23.47
CA LYS A 142 -7.13 -0.34 -24.71
C LYS A 142 -7.46 1.10 -25.11
N GLY A 143 -8.72 1.52 -24.98
CA GLY A 143 -9.15 2.88 -25.30
C GLY A 143 -8.58 3.90 -24.32
N VAL A 144 -8.69 3.63 -23.02
CA VAL A 144 -8.11 4.48 -21.96
C VAL A 144 -6.60 4.63 -22.13
N SER A 145 -5.90 3.54 -22.50
CA SER A 145 -4.46 3.59 -22.74
C SER A 145 -4.09 4.46 -23.94
N ALA A 146 -4.89 4.43 -25.01
CA ALA A 146 -4.65 5.26 -26.19
C ALA A 146 -4.83 6.75 -25.87
N GLU A 147 -5.91 7.12 -25.17
CA GLU A 147 -6.14 8.50 -24.71
C GLU A 147 -5.02 8.98 -23.78
N ALA A 148 -4.64 8.18 -22.79
CA ALA A 148 -3.55 8.51 -21.89
C ALA A 148 -2.21 8.71 -22.62
N SER A 149 -1.94 7.94 -23.68
CA SER A 149 -0.73 8.08 -24.49
C SER A 149 -0.71 9.40 -25.24
N ILE A 150 -1.83 9.81 -25.84
CA ILE A 150 -1.96 11.10 -26.52
C ILE A 150 -1.72 12.24 -25.52
N LEU A 151 -2.38 12.20 -24.36
CA LEU A 151 -2.21 13.22 -23.32
C LEU A 151 -0.78 13.32 -22.79
N ALA A 152 -0.08 12.19 -22.67
CA ALA A 152 1.32 12.17 -22.27
C ALA A 152 2.23 12.81 -23.32
N THR A 153 1.94 12.69 -24.61
CA THR A 153 2.72 13.32 -25.69
C THR A 153 2.46 14.81 -25.86
N CYS A 154 1.32 15.32 -25.39
CA CYS A 154 0.97 16.73 -25.53
C CYS A 154 1.78 17.66 -24.59
N PHE A 155 2.51 17.11 -23.62
CA PHE A 155 3.28 17.87 -22.64
C PHE A 155 4.78 17.63 -22.84
N ASN A 156 5.54 18.70 -23.07
CA ASN A 156 7.01 18.69 -23.21
C ASN A 156 7.66 19.35 -22.00
#